data_AF-A0A2G9XH82-F1
#
_entry.id   AF-A0A2G9XH82-F1
#
_cell.length_a   1.000
_cell.length_b   1.000
_cell.length_c   1.000
_cell.angle_alpha   90.00
_cell.angle_beta   90.00
_cell.angle_gamma   90.00
#
_symmetry.space_group_name_H-M   'P 1'
#
loop_
_entity.id
_entity.type
_entity.pdbx_description
1 polymer ?
#
loop_
_entity_poly.entity_id
_entity_poly.type
_entity_poly.pdbx_seq_one_letter_code
_entity_poly.pdbx_strand_id
1 'polypeptide(L)' 'MSKLAIDGGGPVRSKPFPPWPYFSEDEIEAVTRVLKSGKVNYWTGEEGHLFE' A
#
# COMPACT_ATOMS: atom_id res chain seq x y z
N MET A 1 15.27 -20.94 13.77
CA MET A 1 14.22 -19.91 13.72
C MET A 1 14.40 -18.96 14.89
N SER A 2 14.15 -17.65 14.70
CA SER A 2 14.17 -16.70 15.82
C SER A 2 13.01 -16.98 16.78
N LYS A 3 13.24 -16.85 18.09
CA LYS A 3 12.20 -16.96 19.12
C LYS A 3 11.14 -15.87 18.91
N LEU A 4 9.86 -16.22 18.97
CA LEU A 4 8.78 -15.24 18.76
C LEU A 4 8.69 -14.27 19.93
N ALA A 5 8.21 -13.06 19.66
CA ALA A 5 8.02 -12.04 20.70
C ALA A 5 7.08 -12.52 21.82
N ILE A 6 6.04 -13.30 21.49
CA ILE A 6 5.11 -13.89 22.46
C ILE A 6 5.77 -14.88 23.42
N ASP A 7 6.88 -15.49 23.00
CA ASP A 7 7.64 -16.44 23.82
C ASP A 7 8.80 -15.77 24.57
N GLY A 8 8.91 -14.43 24.53
CA GLY A 8 10.03 -13.67 25.09
C GLY A 8 11.23 -13.51 24.15
N GLY A 9 11.00 -13.63 22.84
CA GLY A 9 11.94 -13.17 21.80
C GLY A 9 11.86 -11.66 21.57
N GLY A 10 12.76 -11.12 20.75
CA GLY A 10 12.75 -9.69 20.40
C GLY A 10 11.54 -9.31 19.53
N PRO A 11 11.06 -8.06 19.61
CA PRO A 11 10.00 -7.58 18.73
C PRO A 11 10.50 -7.54 17.28
N VAL A 12 9.69 -8.06 16.36
CA VAL A 12 9.99 -8.02 14.91
C VAL A 12 10.03 -6.57 14.40
N ARG A 13 9.34 -5.64 15.07
CA ARG A 13 9.26 -4.23 14.70
C ARG A 13 9.41 -3.35 15.93
N SER A 14 10.36 -2.43 15.88
CA SER A 14 10.64 -1.46 16.96
C SER A 14 10.10 -0.05 16.67
N LYS A 15 9.80 0.25 15.40
CA LYS A 15 9.26 1.56 14.99
C LYS A 15 7.73 1.57 15.06
N PRO A 16 7.10 2.70 15.43
CA PRO A 16 5.65 2.83 15.38
C PRO A 16 5.13 2.70 13.94
N PHE A 17 3.84 2.37 13.78
CA PHE A 17 3.20 2.48 12.46
C PHE A 17 3.09 3.95 12.08
N PRO A 18 3.12 4.29 10.78
CA PRO A 18 2.78 5.64 10.35
C PRO A 18 1.35 5.99 10.79
N PRO A 19 1.07 7.28 11.04
CA PRO A 19 -0.25 7.72 11.45
C PRO A 19 -1.27 7.52 10.33
N TRP A 20 -2.54 7.28 10.71
CA TRP A 20 -3.62 7.21 9.75
C TRP A 20 -4.09 8.61 9.32
N PRO A 21 -4.42 8.83 8.03
CA PRO A 21 -4.16 7.95 6.88
C PRO A 21 -2.70 8.04 6.42
N TYR A 22 -2.13 6.91 6.01
CA TYR A 22 -0.81 6.83 5.40
C TYR A 22 -0.93 6.19 4.03
N PHE A 23 -0.29 6.81 3.05
CA PHE A 23 -0.12 6.27 1.70
C PHE A 23 1.38 6.26 1.38
N SER A 24 1.88 5.16 0.85
CA SER A 24 3.27 5.08 0.39
C SER A 24 3.44 5.81 -0.95
N GLU A 25 4.69 6.16 -1.29
CA GLU A 25 4.98 6.94 -2.50
C GLU A 25 4.52 6.22 -3.77
N ASP A 26 4.68 4.89 -3.83
CA ASP A 26 4.24 4.07 -4.96
C ASP A 26 2.72 4.05 -5.14
N GLU A 27 1.96 4.06 -4.04
CA GLU A 27 0.49 4.20 -4.08
C GLU A 27 0.08 5.57 -4.65
N ILE A 28 0.74 6.65 -4.19
CA ILE A 28 0.48 8.01 -4.67
C ILE A 28 0.84 8.14 -6.15
N GLU A 29 1.99 7.61 -6.57
CA GLU A 29 2.43 7.61 -7.96
C GLU A 29 1.46 6.83 -8.85
N ALA A 30 0.98 5.67 -8.41
CA ALA A 30 0.02 4.87 -9.15
C ALA A 30 -1.28 5.65 -9.41
N VAL A 31 -1.88 6.23 -8.36
CA VAL A 31 -3.09 7.05 -8.51
C VAL A 31 -2.84 8.28 -9.39
N THR A 32 -1.67 8.92 -9.24
CA THR A 32 -1.29 10.07 -10.06
C THR A 32 -1.24 9.73 -11.55
N ARG A 33 -0.74 8.54 -11.94
CA ARG A 33 -0.74 8.08 -13.34
C ARG A 33 -2.16 7.92 -13.88
N VAL A 34 -3.06 7.31 -13.11
CA VAL A 34 -4.47 7.14 -13.49
C VAL A 34 -5.13 8.50 -13.71
N LEU A 35 -4.98 9.42 -12.75
CA LEU A 35 -5.56 10.76 -12.85
C LEU A 35 -5.02 11.54 -14.06
N LYS A 36 -3.71 11.52 -14.30
CA LYS A 36 -3.08 12.18 -15.46
C LYS A 36 -3.53 11.60 -16.79
N SER A 37 -3.91 10.32 -16.84
CA SER A 37 -4.36 9.68 -18.07
C SER A 37 -5.78 10.08 -18.49
N GLY A 38 -6.61 10.59 -17.57
CA GLY A 38 -8.04 10.83 -17.77
C GLY A 38 -8.89 9.56 -17.84
N LYS A 39 -8.29 8.36 -17.76
CA LYS A 39 -8.95 7.06 -17.85
C LYS A 39 -9.40 6.56 -16.48
N VAL A 40 -10.31 7.30 -15.87
CA VAL A 40 -10.66 7.15 -14.44
C VAL A 40 -11.86 6.22 -14.18
N ASN A 41 -12.36 5.53 -15.20
CA ASN A 41 -13.52 4.65 -15.07
C ASN A 41 -13.38 3.38 -15.92
N TYR A 42 -14.24 2.41 -15.66
CA TYR A 42 -14.27 1.10 -16.30
C TYR A 42 -14.54 1.13 -17.82
N TRP A 43 -15.10 2.21 -18.35
CA TRP A 43 -15.29 2.36 -19.80
C TRP A 43 -14.04 2.87 -20.53
N THR A 44 -13.17 3.60 -19.84
CA THR A 44 -12.04 4.32 -20.46
C THR A 44 -10.68 3.83 -20.00
N GLY A 45 -10.61 3.11 -18.89
CA GLY A 45 -9.39 2.58 -18.28
C GLY A 45 -9.53 1.13 -17.82
N GLU A 46 -8.39 0.46 -17.74
CA GLU A 46 -8.28 -0.97 -17.42
C GLU A 46 -7.78 -1.21 -15.98
N GLU A 47 -7.31 -0.18 -15.28
CA GLU A 47 -6.65 -0.32 -13.97
C GLU A 47 -7.55 -0.96 -12.90
N GLY A 48 -8.86 -0.66 -12.93
CA GLY A 48 -9.84 -1.32 -12.06
C GLY A 48 -10.02 -2.81 -12.40
N HIS A 49 -10.06 -3.14 -13.70
CA HIS A 49 -10.17 -4.52 -14.18
C HIS A 49 -8.93 -5.37 -13.89
N LEU A 50 -7.74 -4.78 -13.96
CA LEU A 50 -6.47 -5.47 -13.71
C LEU A 50 -6.21 -5.68 -12.21
N PHE A 51 -6.91 -4.95 -11.35
CA PHE A 51 -6.78 -5.05 -9.89
C PHE A 51 -7.58 -6.23 -9.30
N GLU A 52 -8.73 -6.55 -9.91
CA GLU A 52 -9.64 -7.62 -9.47
C GLU A 52 -9.20 -9.02 -9.92
#